data_AF-A0AA40ZUL5-F1
#
_entry.id   AF-A0AA40ZUL5-F1
#
_cell.length_a   1.000
_cell.length_b   1.000
_cell.length_c   1.000
_cell.angle_alpha   90.00
_cell.angle_beta   90.00
_cell.angle_gamma   90.00
#
_symmetry.space_group_name_H-M   'P 1'
#
loop_
_entity.id
_entity.type
_entity.pdbx_description
1 polymer ?
#
loop_
_entity_poly.entity_id
_entity_poly.type
_entity_poly.pdbx_seq_one_letter_code
_entity_poly.pdbx_strand_id
1 'polypeptide(L)' 'MSKLAKILVTVGVVFLFFIITIPITAGIKSSGSSPTFINLILLMGLIGGIKAIWKSEKKDNNDNDTPVLQK' A
#
# COMPACT_ATOMS: atom_id res chain seq x y z
N MET A 1 13.88 -2.15 4.04
CA MET A 1 13.95 -0.73 3.62
C MET A 1 14.01 0.20 4.82
N SER A 2 14.78 1.29 4.74
CA SER A 2 14.78 2.37 5.74
C SER A 2 13.36 2.93 5.94
N LYS A 3 13.01 3.30 7.18
CA LYS A 3 11.69 3.90 7.50
C LYS A 3 11.41 5.12 6.63
N LEU A 4 12.44 5.90 6.34
CA LEU A 4 12.40 7.14 5.56
C LEU A 4 11.98 6.83 4.11
N ALA A 5 12.52 5.76 3.53
CA ALA A 5 12.16 5.29 2.20
C ALA A 5 10.71 4.78 2.14
N LYS A 6 10.24 4.05 3.16
CA LYS A 6 8.83 3.63 3.24
C LYS A 6 7.88 4.83 3.29
N ILE A 7 8.22 5.87 4.06
CA ILE A 7 7.46 7.13 4.09
C ILE A 7 7.43 7.78 2.69
N LEU A 8 8.60 7.93 2.04
CA LEU A 8 8.69 8.61 0.75
C LEU A 8 7.87 7.90 -0.34
N VAL A 9 7.95 6.56 -0.38
CA VAL A 9 7.16 5.73 -1.30
C VAL A 9 5.67 5.83 -1.00
N THR A 10 5.27 5.81 0.27
CA THR A 10 3.85 5.97 0.66
C THR A 10 3.31 7.32 0.21
N VAL A 11 4.07 8.40 0.41
CA VAL A 11 3.69 9.75 -0.04
C VAL A 11 3.56 9.80 -1.56
N GLY A 12 4.50 9.20 -2.30
CA GLY A 12 4.43 9.12 -3.77
C GLY A 12 3.18 8.38 -4.28
N VAL A 13 2.82 7.26 -3.64
CA VAL A 13 1.62 6.49 -4.00
C VAL A 13 0.33 7.27 -3.70
N VAL A 14 0.26 7.96 -2.56
CA VAL A 14 -0.88 8.81 -2.23
C VAL A 14 -0.99 9.97 -3.23
N PHE A 15 0.12 10.58 -3.62
CA PHE A 15 0.13 11.67 -4.58
C PHE A 15 -0.38 11.22 -5.96
N LEU A 16 0.09 10.06 -6.44
CA LEU A 16 -0.37 9.45 -7.69
C LEU A 16 -1.86 9.11 -7.63
N PHE A 17 -2.34 8.61 -6.49
CA PHE A 17 -3.74 8.34 -6.26
C PHE A 17 -4.60 9.60 -6.46
N PHE A 18 -4.21 10.73 -5.87
CA PHE A 18 -4.95 11.99 -6.02
C PHE A 18 -5.00 12.46 -7.48
N ILE A 19 -3.88 12.38 -8.22
CA ILE A 19 -3.84 12.78 -9.64
C ILE A 19 -4.86 12.00 -10.49
N ILE A 20 -5.07 10.72 -10.18
CA ILE A 20 -6.03 9.88 -10.91
C ILE A 20 -7.47 10.11 -10.41
N THR A 21 -7.64 10.24 -9.09
CA THR A 21 -8.97 10.29 -8.45
C THR A 21 -9.69 11.62 -8.65
N ILE A 22 -8.95 12.74 -8.63
CA ILE A 22 -9.52 14.09 -8.78
C ILE A 22 -10.28 14.28 -10.10
N PRO A 23 -9.69 14.01 -11.29
CA PRO A 23 -10.40 14.19 -12.56
C PRO A 23 -11.58 13.23 -12.73
N ILE A 24 -11.44 11.98 -12.25
CA ILE A 24 -12.52 10.98 -12.27
C ILE A 24 -13.69 11.49 -11.43
N THR A 25 -13.43 11.92 -10.20
CA THR A 25 -14.47 12.42 -9.27
C THR A 25 -15.11 13.72 -9.77
N ALA A 26 -14.33 14.60 -10.39
CA ALA A 26 -14.83 15.85 -10.98
C ALA A 26 -15.72 15.59 -12.20
N GLY A 27 -15.35 14.66 -13.09
CA GLY A 27 -16.14 14.28 -14.26
C GLY A 27 -17.45 13.57 -13.90
N ILE A 28 -17.46 12.81 -12.81
CA ILE A 28 -18.63 12.07 -12.34
C ILE A 28 -19.76 12.98 -11.83
N LYS A 29 -19.43 14.13 -11.23
CA LYS A 29 -20.44 15.04 -10.65
C LYS A 29 -21.47 15.54 -11.68
N SER A 30 -21.18 15.48 -12.98
CA SER A 30 -22.13 15.88 -14.03
C SER A 30 -23.17 14.80 -14.37
N SER A 31 -23.03 13.56 -13.88
CA SER A 31 -23.82 12.41 -14.35
C SER A 31 -24.89 11.91 -13.36
N GLY A 32 -25.10 12.60 -12.22
CA GLY A 32 -26.22 12.34 -11.29
C GLY A 32 -26.13 11.04 -10.46
N SER A 33 -25.28 10.10 -10.83
CA SER A 33 -24.96 8.88 -10.08
C SER A 33 -23.48 8.89 -9.71
N SER A 34 -23.16 9.21 -8.46
CA SER A 34 -21.83 8.98 -7.91
C SER A 34 -21.58 7.45 -7.89
N PRO A 35 -20.62 6.90 -8.65
CA PRO A 35 -20.36 5.48 -8.69
C PRO A 35 -19.60 5.11 -7.41
N THR A 36 -20.37 4.78 -6.38
CA THR A 36 -19.88 4.32 -5.08
C THR A 36 -18.88 3.16 -5.24
N PHE A 37 -19.06 2.32 -6.26
CA PHE A 37 -18.17 1.19 -6.55
C PHE A 37 -16.77 1.60 -7.04
N ILE A 38 -16.65 2.66 -7.85
CA ILE A 38 -15.33 3.12 -8.35
C ILE A 38 -14.51 3.70 -7.20
N ASN A 39 -15.13 4.50 -6.34
CA ASN A 39 -14.49 5.01 -5.13
C ASN A 39 -14.10 3.88 -4.17
N LEU A 40 -14.92 2.83 -4.07
CA LEU A 40 -14.62 1.66 -3.24
C LEU A 40 -13.40 0.89 -3.76
N ILE A 41 -13.31 0.63 -5.07
CA ILE A 41 -12.13 -0.01 -5.70
C ILE A 41 -10.88 0.83 -5.47
N LEU A 42 -10.98 2.15 -5.65
CA LEU A 42 -9.86 3.07 -5.44
C LEU A 42 -9.38 3.01 -4.00
N LEU A 43 -10.30 3.03 -3.03
CA LEU A 43 -9.98 2.95 -1.62
C LEU A 43 -9.34 1.61 -1.26
N MET A 44 -9.87 0.50 -1.78
CA MET A 44 -9.30 -0.83 -1.57
C MET A 44 -7.90 -0.96 -2.18
N GLY A 45 -7.68 -0.37 -3.36
CA GLY A 45 -6.38 -0.28 -4.02
C GLY A 45 -5.37 0.53 -3.21
N LEU A 46 -5.78 1.67 -2.66
CA LEU A 46 -4.95 2.52 -1.80
C LEU A 46 -4.55 1.76 -0.52
N ILE A 47 -5.52 1.17 0.17
CA ILE A 47 -5.28 0.40 1.40
C ILE A 47 -4.38 -0.79 1.11
N GLY A 48 -4.62 -1.52 0.02
CA GLY A 48 -3.80 -2.65 -0.42
C GLY A 48 -2.36 -2.23 -0.76
N GLY A 49 -2.20 -1.12 -1.49
CA GLY A 49 -0.90 -0.56 -1.86
C GLY A 49 -0.09 -0.10 -0.65
N ILE A 50 -0.70 0.66 0.27
CA ILE A 50 -0.08 1.07 1.53
C ILE A 50 0.29 -0.17 2.36
N LYS A 51 -0.62 -1.13 2.50
CA LYS A 51 -0.36 -2.37 3.23
C LYS A 51 0.78 -3.17 2.61
N ALA A 52 0.93 -3.19 1.29
CA ALA A 52 2.03 -3.88 0.60
C ALA A 52 3.38 -3.20 0.86
N ILE A 53 3.44 -1.86 0.84
CA ILE A 53 4.66 -1.08 1.14
C ILE A 53 5.10 -1.30 2.60
N TRP A 54 4.11 -1.37 3.49
CA TRP A 54 4.35 -1.55 4.92
C TRP A 54 4.50 -3.00 5.33
N LYS A 55 4.13 -3.96 4.47
CA LYS A 55 4.31 -5.40 4.70
C LYS A 55 5.80 -5.64 4.96
N SER A 56 6.10 -5.95 6.22
CA SER A 56 7.44 -6.39 6.58
C SER A 56 7.66 -7.74 5.92
N GLU A 57 8.78 -7.88 5.22
CA GLU A 57 9.26 -9.19 4.83
C GLU A 57 9.38 -10.02 6.11
N LYS A 58 8.76 -11.20 6.12
CA LYS A 58 9.09 -12.19 7.15
C LYS A 58 10.57 -12.45 6.95
N LYS A 59 11.38 -11.98 7.89
CA LYS A 59 12.73 -12.49 8.04
C LYS A 59 12.53 -13.96 8.38
N ASP A 60 12.81 -14.82 7.42
CA ASP A 60 12.96 -16.24 7.70
C ASP A 60 14.20 -16.31 8.58
N ASN A 61 14.00 -16.24 9.90
CA ASN A 61 15.02 -16.57 10.85
C ASN A 61 15.17 -18.09 10.75
N ASN A 62 15.96 -18.53 9.79
CA ASN A 62 16.63 -19.81 9.91
C ASN A 62 17.68 -19.63 11.02
N ASP A 63 17.19 -19.62 12.27
CA ASP A 63 18.04 -19.65 13.44
C ASP A 63 18.73 -21.02 13.47
N ASN A 64 20.05 -20.94 13.54
CA ASN A 64 20.98 -22.04 13.49
C ASN A 64 20.84 -22.95 14.73
N ASP A 65 19.91 -23.92 14.70
CA ASP A 65 19.95 -25.04 15.63
C ASP A 65 21.08 -26.01 15.23
N THR A 66 22.33 -25.55 15.34
CA THR A 66 23.45 -26.45 15.63
C THR A 66 23.40 -26.74 17.12
N PRO A 67 22.90 -27.91 17.57
CA PRO A 67 23.12 -28.31 18.94
C PRO A 67 24.62 -28.51 19.09
N VAL A 68 25.19 -27.63 19.89
CA VAL A 68 26.53 -27.70 20.42
C VAL A 68 26.64 -29.04 21.17
N LEU A 69 27.06 -30.10 20.46
CA LEU A 69 27.57 -31.32 21.07
C LEU A 69 28.96 -30.99 21.64
N GLN A 70 28.92 -30.28 22.76
CA GLN A 70 29.94 -30.33 23.78
C GLN A 70 29.93 -31.75 24.37
N LYS A 71 30.81 -32.62 23.89
CA LYS A 71 31.63 -33.49 24.74
C LYS A 71 32.79 -34.11 23.97
#